data_AF-A0A2W0BM45-F1
#
_entry.id   AF-A0A2W0BM45-F1
#
_cell.length_a   1.000
_cell.length_b   1.000
_cell.length_c   1.000
_cell.angle_alpha   90.00
_cell.angle_beta   90.00
_cell.angle_gamma   90.00
#
_symmetry.space_group_name_H-M   'P 1'
#
loop_
_entity.id
_entity.type
_entity.pdbx_description
1 polymer ?
#
loop_
_entity_poly.entity_id
_entity_poly.type
_entity_poly.pdbx_seq_one_letter_code
_entity_poly.pdbx_strand_id
1 'polypeptide(L)'
;MRAGWRFVLFLVLLRLVLIPLVFGVIRPLRHRLESSVGDISDALLLACTLLATLIMSKLERRTLLSYGLKDAVALPHLFSGTLTGFASLSLMLLGLRATHHLTFGPRSMGGSQLLVAALLNLLGFLIVALFEENAFRGYALHTLAEGIGFWPAALLMSILFALVHVQNPG
;
A
#
# COMPACT_ATOMS: atom_id res chain seq x y z
N MET A 1 -18.01 14.37 14.97
CA MET A 1 -18.51 13.86 13.67
C MET A 1 -18.67 12.35 13.78
N ARG A 2 -19.72 11.77 13.19
CA ARG A 2 -19.88 10.29 13.16
C ARG A 2 -18.79 9.66 12.29
N ALA A 3 -18.39 8.42 12.61
CA ALA A 3 -17.34 7.67 11.91
C ALA A 3 -17.53 7.63 10.38
N GLY A 4 -18.76 7.40 9.90
CA GLY A 4 -19.06 7.37 8.46
C GLY A 4 -18.71 8.68 7.74
N TRP A 5 -19.01 9.84 8.33
CA TRP A 5 -18.68 11.14 7.73
C TRP A 5 -17.17 11.39 7.69
N ARG A 6 -16.44 10.96 8.72
CA ARG A 6 -14.98 11.05 8.76
C ARG A 6 -14.33 10.21 7.67
N PHE A 7 -14.83 8.98 7.47
CA PHE A 7 -14.40 8.12 6.38
C PHE A 7 -14.68 8.73 4.99
N VAL A 8 -15.89 9.26 4.77
CA VAL A 8 -16.24 9.94 3.51
C VAL A 8 -15.36 11.17 3.27
N LEU A 9 -15.13 12.00 4.30
CA LEU A 9 -14.23 13.15 4.19
C LEU A 9 -12.81 12.74 3.81
N PHE A 10 -12.29 11.66 4.41
CA PHE A 10 -10.98 11.11 4.04
C PHE A 10 -10.95 10.65 2.57
N LEU A 11 -11.98 9.94 2.09
CA LEU A 11 -12.05 9.52 0.70
C LEU A 11 -12.13 10.70 -0.27
N VAL A 12 -12.94 11.70 0.04
CA VAL A 12 -13.07 12.93 -0.77
C VAL A 12 -11.75 13.68 -0.80
N LEU A 13 -11.13 13.89 0.36
CA LEU A 13 -9.82 14.55 0.46
C LEU A 13 -8.76 13.79 -0.35
N LEU A 14 -8.70 12.47 -0.22
CA LEU A 14 -7.69 11.67 -0.91
C LEU A 14 -7.92 11.64 -2.44
N ARG A 15 -9.12 11.21 -2.87
CA ARG A 15 -9.42 10.90 -4.28
C ARG A 15 -9.77 12.13 -5.10
N LEU A 16 -10.49 13.10 -4.54
CA LEU A 16 -10.99 14.26 -5.27
C LEU A 16 -10.13 15.50 -5.10
N VAL A 17 -9.28 15.55 -4.08
CA VAL A 17 -8.42 16.72 -3.82
C VAL A 17 -6.94 16.38 -3.96
N LEU A 18 -6.38 15.52 -3.11
CA LEU A 18 -4.94 15.33 -3.02
C LEU A 18 -4.34 14.63 -4.25
N ILE A 19 -4.89 13.50 -4.70
CA ILE A 19 -4.39 12.80 -5.89
C ILE A 19 -4.39 13.71 -7.12
N PRO A 20 -5.52 14.32 -7.55
CA PRO A 20 -5.52 15.17 -8.74
C PRO A 20 -4.64 16.40 -8.58
N LEU A 21 -4.55 16.98 -7.37
CA LEU A 21 -3.67 18.12 -7.09
C LEU A 21 -2.20 17.73 -7.25
N VAL A 22 -1.75 16.67 -6.59
CA VAL A 22 -0.34 16.23 -6.61
C VAL A 22 0.06 15.81 -8.02
N PHE A 23 -0.74 14.96 -8.67
CA PHE A 23 -0.45 14.51 -10.02
C PHE A 23 -0.54 15.65 -11.05
N GLY A 24 -1.45 16.60 -10.86
CA GLY A 24 -1.55 17.80 -11.69
C GLY A 24 -0.32 18.72 -11.57
N VAL A 25 0.12 18.99 -10.33
CA VAL A 25 1.28 19.84 -10.04
C VAL A 25 2.58 19.21 -10.52
N ILE A 26 2.76 17.90 -10.31
CA ILE A 26 4.01 17.23 -10.68
C ILE A 26 4.05 16.78 -12.14
N ARG A 27 2.93 16.81 -12.88
CA ARG A 27 2.83 16.44 -14.29
C ARG A 27 4.01 16.91 -15.17
N PRO A 28 4.44 18.20 -15.16
CA PRO A 28 5.56 18.64 -16.01
C PRO A 28 6.91 18.03 -15.61
N LEU A 29 7.10 17.70 -14.33
CA LEU A 29 8.33 17.11 -13.81
C LEU A 29 8.31 15.57 -13.85
N ARG A 30 7.12 14.96 -13.81
CA ARG A 30 6.90 13.51 -13.76
C ARG A 30 7.61 12.81 -14.90
N HIS A 31 7.45 13.26 -16.15
CA HIS A 31 8.13 12.63 -17.29
C HIS A 31 9.66 12.64 -17.18
N ARG A 32 10.26 13.68 -16.57
CA ARG A 32 11.71 13.76 -16.36
C ARG A 32 12.18 12.85 -15.23
N LEU A 33 11.37 12.69 -14.20
CA LEU A 33 11.64 11.77 -13.11
C LEU A 33 11.51 10.32 -13.59
N GLU A 34 10.46 10.00 -14.34
CA GLU A 34 10.19 8.65 -14.85
C GLU A 34 11.28 8.16 -15.79
N SER A 35 11.82 9.04 -16.64
CA SER A 35 12.94 8.68 -17.51
C SER A 35 14.24 8.36 -16.76
N SER A 36 14.35 8.80 -15.50
CA SER A 36 15.58 8.69 -14.71
C SER A 36 15.50 7.60 -13.64
N VAL A 37 14.33 7.44 -13.01
CA VAL A 37 14.16 6.61 -11.81
C VAL A 37 13.07 5.53 -11.97
N GLY A 38 12.35 5.51 -13.10
CA GLY A 38 11.21 4.61 -13.32
C GLY A 38 9.89 5.17 -12.77
N ASP A 39 8.86 4.31 -12.71
CA ASP A 39 7.52 4.73 -12.27
C ASP A 39 7.55 5.17 -10.79
N ILE A 40 7.15 6.42 -10.55
CA ILE A 40 7.08 7.03 -9.21
C ILE A 40 5.65 7.11 -8.68
N SER A 41 4.68 6.55 -9.40
CA SER A 41 3.25 6.73 -9.11
C SER A 41 2.88 6.19 -7.72
N ASP A 42 3.40 5.04 -7.32
CA ASP A 42 3.15 4.45 -6.00
C ASP A 42 3.73 5.30 -4.87
N ALA A 43 4.91 5.90 -5.08
CA ALA A 43 5.50 6.82 -4.10
C ALA A 43 4.66 8.09 -3.93
N LEU A 44 4.09 8.61 -5.02
CA LEU A 44 3.17 9.75 -4.97
C LEU A 44 1.85 9.39 -4.29
N LEU A 45 1.32 8.19 -4.53
CA LEU A 45 0.12 7.70 -3.86
C LEU A 45 0.36 7.49 -2.36
N LEU A 46 1.52 6.94 -1.97
CA LEU A 46 1.95 6.88 -0.58
C LEU A 46 1.97 8.28 0.05
N ALA A 47 2.59 9.26 -0.61
CA ALA A 47 2.62 10.64 -0.11
C ALA A 47 1.22 11.24 0.05
N CYS A 48 0.32 11.02 -0.92
CA CYS A 48 -1.06 11.49 -0.85
C CYS A 48 -1.82 10.87 0.33
N THR A 49 -1.68 9.56 0.55
CA THR A 49 -2.36 8.87 1.65
C THR A 49 -1.80 9.30 3.00
N LEU A 50 -0.49 9.48 3.14
CA LEU A 50 0.13 9.97 4.37
C LEU A 50 -0.33 11.40 4.69
N LEU A 51 -0.40 12.26 3.67
CA LEU A 51 -0.89 13.62 3.83
C LEU A 51 -2.38 13.66 4.19
N ALA A 52 -3.21 12.81 3.57
CA ALA A 52 -4.62 12.66 3.94
C ALA A 52 -4.76 12.23 5.41
N THR A 53 -4.03 11.20 5.83
CA THR A 53 -4.01 10.73 7.22
C THR A 53 -3.55 11.83 8.17
N LEU A 54 -2.52 12.61 7.80
CA LEU A 54 -2.01 13.73 8.61
C LEU A 54 -3.04 14.85 8.76
N ILE A 55 -3.72 15.25 7.68
CA ILE A 55 -4.74 16.29 7.73
C ILE A 55 -5.89 15.84 8.63
N MET A 56 -6.36 14.61 8.46
CA MET A 56 -7.43 14.06 9.31
C MET A 56 -6.96 13.90 10.77
N SER A 57 -5.71 13.51 11.02
CA SER A 57 -5.17 13.42 12.37
C SER A 57 -5.16 14.78 13.07
N LYS A 58 -4.79 15.85 12.36
CA LYS A 58 -4.80 17.22 12.87
C LYS A 58 -6.23 17.71 13.12
N LEU A 59 -7.16 17.43 12.21
CA LEU A 59 -8.58 17.77 12.38
C LEU A 59 -9.18 17.12 13.63
N GLU A 60 -8.76 15.91 13.94
CA GLU A 60 -9.24 15.14 15.09
C GLU A 60 -8.41 15.33 16.36
N ARG A 61 -7.35 16.14 16.30
CA ARG A 61 -6.39 16.36 17.41
C ARG A 61 -5.79 15.04 17.92
N ARG A 62 -5.54 14.10 17.01
CA ARG A 62 -4.87 12.82 17.27
C ARG A 62 -3.49 12.78 16.62
N THR A 63 -2.59 11.97 17.18
CA THR A 63 -1.27 11.71 16.61
C THR A 63 -1.40 10.85 15.35
N LEU A 64 -0.62 11.09 14.30
CA LEU A 64 -0.61 10.24 13.10
C LEU A 64 -0.39 8.76 13.44
N LEU A 65 0.45 8.49 14.44
CA LEU A 65 0.75 7.13 14.88
C LEU A 65 -0.45 6.37 15.47
N SER A 66 -1.55 7.04 15.83
CA SER A 66 -2.74 6.35 16.35
C SER A 66 -3.47 5.50 15.32
N TYR A 67 -3.21 5.71 14.03
CA TYR A 67 -3.89 5.02 12.93
C TYR A 67 -3.04 3.84 12.42
N GLY A 68 -2.88 2.81 13.27
CA GLY A 68 -2.25 1.54 12.89
C GLY A 68 -0.73 1.47 12.98
N LEU A 69 -0.04 2.55 13.39
CA LEU A 69 1.43 2.57 13.51
C LEU A 69 1.96 2.45 14.96
N LYS A 70 1.07 2.45 15.95
CA LYS A 70 1.43 2.13 17.35
C LYS A 70 1.27 0.63 17.57
N ASP A 71 2.38 -0.08 17.53
CA ASP A 71 2.45 -1.47 17.93
C ASP A 71 3.59 -1.68 18.94
N ALA A 72 3.24 -2.22 20.10
CA ALA A 72 4.19 -2.51 21.17
C ALA A 72 5.10 -3.71 20.85
N VAL A 73 4.71 -4.56 19.90
CA VAL A 73 5.42 -5.78 19.48
C VAL A 73 5.64 -5.81 17.97
N ALA A 74 5.96 -4.64 17.41
CA ALA A 74 6.14 -4.45 15.96
C ALA A 74 7.16 -5.40 15.32
N LEU A 75 8.30 -5.67 15.99
CA LEU A 75 9.33 -6.56 15.43
C LEU A 75 8.83 -8.01 15.28
N PRO A 76 8.30 -8.67 16.33
CA PRO A 76 7.70 -9.99 16.18
C PRO A 76 6.63 -10.08 15.09
N HIS A 77 5.74 -9.09 14.99
CA HIS A 77 4.71 -9.05 13.95
C HIS A 77 5.28 -8.83 12.55
N LEU A 78 6.34 -8.02 12.42
CA LEU A 78 7.04 -7.86 11.16
C LEU A 78 7.70 -9.17 10.72
N PHE A 79 8.34 -9.91 11.64
CA PHE A 79 8.94 -11.20 11.34
C PHE A 79 7.89 -12.26 10.96
N SER A 80 6.82 -12.39 11.73
CA SER A 80 5.75 -13.37 11.43
C SER A 80 5.02 -13.02 10.13
N GLY A 81 4.76 -11.73 9.89
CA GLY A 81 4.18 -11.23 8.65
C GLY A 81 5.08 -11.50 7.45
N THR A 82 6.37 -11.22 7.56
CA THR A 82 7.36 -11.49 6.49
C THR A 82 7.43 -12.99 6.19
N LEU A 83 7.48 -13.84 7.21
CA LEU A 83 7.54 -15.29 7.02
C LEU A 83 6.25 -15.83 6.36
N THR A 84 5.09 -15.34 6.79
CA THR A 84 3.79 -15.73 6.23
C THR A 84 3.66 -15.27 4.79
N GLY A 85 4.06 -14.03 4.49
CA GLY A 85 4.07 -13.48 3.13
C GLY A 85 5.04 -14.22 2.20
N PHE A 86 6.23 -14.55 2.70
CA PHE A 86 7.18 -15.38 1.96
C PHE A 86 6.62 -16.77 1.67
N ALA A 87 5.98 -17.40 2.65
CA ALA A 87 5.36 -18.71 2.49
C ALA A 87 4.19 -18.70 1.51
N SER A 88 3.31 -17.69 1.57
CA SER A 88 2.16 -17.58 0.67
C SER A 88 2.60 -17.30 -0.78
N LEU A 89 3.57 -16.41 -0.98
CA LEU A 89 4.14 -16.14 -2.31
C LEU A 89 4.85 -17.37 -2.87
N SER A 90 5.62 -18.07 -2.05
CA SER A 90 6.30 -19.31 -2.45
C SER A 90 5.30 -20.39 -2.85
N LEU A 91 4.23 -20.56 -2.07
CA LEU A 91 3.17 -21.52 -2.37
C LEU A 91 2.47 -21.18 -3.70
N MET A 92 2.18 -19.90 -3.94
CA MET A 92 1.61 -19.44 -5.21
C MET A 92 2.53 -19.75 -6.39
N LEU A 93 3.81 -19.39 -6.31
CA LEU A 93 4.79 -19.65 -7.37
C LEU A 93 4.99 -21.14 -7.64
N LEU A 94 5.00 -21.97 -6.57
CA LEU A 94 5.08 -23.42 -6.70
C LEU A 94 3.81 -24.00 -7.34
N GLY A 95 2.63 -23.48 -7.01
CA GLY A 95 1.37 -23.85 -7.64
C GLY A 95 1.36 -23.52 -9.15
N LEU A 96 1.80 -22.32 -9.52
CA LEU A 96 1.96 -21.92 -10.93
C LEU A 96 2.96 -22.79 -11.67
N ARG A 97 4.06 -23.19 -11.01
CA ARG A 97 5.03 -24.12 -11.58
C ARG A 97 4.44 -25.52 -11.78
N ALA A 98 3.72 -26.04 -10.78
CA ALA A 98 3.10 -27.36 -10.82
C ALA A 98 2.02 -27.47 -11.91
N THR A 99 1.37 -26.35 -12.24
CA THR A 99 0.37 -26.23 -13.30
C THR A 99 0.97 -25.81 -14.65
N HIS A 100 2.30 -25.73 -14.75
CA HIS A 100 3.04 -25.32 -15.96
C HIS A 100 2.75 -23.89 -16.46
N HIS A 101 2.14 -23.04 -15.62
CA HIS A 101 1.95 -21.62 -15.90
C HIS A 101 3.19 -20.76 -15.59
N LEU A 102 4.18 -21.32 -14.90
CA LEU A 102 5.47 -20.67 -14.63
C LEU A 102 6.63 -21.58 -15.00
N THR A 103 7.48 -21.13 -15.93
CA THR A 103 8.75 -21.76 -16.27
C THR A 103 9.90 -20.83 -15.96
N PHE A 104 10.89 -21.29 -15.19
CA PHE A 104 12.11 -20.53 -14.97
C PHE A 104 12.95 -20.53 -16.26
N GLY A 105 13.20 -19.35 -16.81
CA GLY A 105 14.05 -19.17 -17.98
C GLY A 105 15.55 -19.34 -17.68
N PRO A 106 16.40 -19.32 -18.71
CA PRO A 106 17.85 -19.31 -18.54
C PRO A 106 18.29 -18.10 -17.70
N ARG A 107 19.32 -18.29 -16.87
CA ARG A 107 19.84 -17.23 -15.98
C ARG A 107 20.39 -16.07 -16.82
N SER A 108 19.60 -15.00 -16.93
CA SER A 108 19.95 -13.79 -17.68
C SER A 108 20.78 -12.79 -16.86
N MET A 109 20.75 -12.89 -15.52
CA MET A 109 21.41 -11.95 -14.61
C MET A 109 22.26 -12.68 -13.55
N GLY A 110 23.46 -12.17 -13.30
CA GLY A 110 24.43 -12.72 -12.36
C GLY A 110 25.11 -11.65 -11.51
N GLY A 111 25.69 -12.08 -10.38
CA GLY A 111 26.51 -11.21 -9.52
C GLY A 111 25.79 -9.96 -9.03
N SER A 112 26.45 -8.81 -9.16
CA SER A 112 25.98 -7.51 -8.65
C SER A 112 24.69 -7.03 -9.31
N GLN A 113 24.45 -7.36 -10.58
CA GLN A 113 23.23 -6.95 -11.29
C GLN A 113 21.96 -7.57 -10.68
N LEU A 114 22.06 -8.83 -10.24
CA LEU A 114 20.97 -9.50 -9.53
C LEU A 114 20.69 -8.84 -8.18
N LEU A 115 21.75 -8.48 -7.44
CA LEU A 115 21.60 -7.82 -6.14
C LEU A 115 20.94 -6.45 -6.29
N VAL A 116 21.36 -5.65 -7.28
CA VAL A 116 20.74 -4.34 -7.56
C VAL A 116 19.28 -4.51 -7.95
N ALA A 117 18.95 -5.44 -8.84
CA ALA A 117 17.57 -5.71 -9.23
C ALA A 117 16.70 -6.18 -8.05
N ALA A 118 17.25 -7.00 -7.15
CA ALA A 118 16.56 -7.44 -5.94
C ALA A 118 16.31 -6.28 -4.96
N LEU A 119 17.30 -5.40 -4.76
CA LEU A 119 17.16 -4.24 -3.88
C LEU A 119 16.16 -3.21 -4.42
N LEU A 120 16.17 -2.95 -5.73
CA LEU A 120 15.20 -2.05 -6.36
C LEU A 120 13.78 -2.62 -6.27
N ASN A 121 13.59 -3.92 -6.50
CA ASN A 121 12.30 -4.57 -6.30
C ASN A 121 11.84 -4.50 -4.84
N LEU A 122 12.74 -4.80 -3.89
CA LEU A 122 12.42 -4.72 -2.47
C LEU A 122 11.96 -3.31 -2.09
N LEU A 123 12.64 -2.27 -2.57
CA LEU A 123 12.26 -0.88 -2.31
C LEU A 123 10.90 -0.53 -2.94
N GLY A 124 10.66 -0.95 -4.19
CA GLY A 124 9.37 -0.73 -4.86
C GLY A 124 8.22 -1.39 -4.11
N PHE A 125 8.34 -2.69 -3.79
CA PHE A 125 7.32 -3.41 -3.02
C PHE A 125 7.13 -2.85 -1.62
N LEU A 126 8.18 -2.34 -0.98
CA LEU A 126 8.06 -1.68 0.32
C LEU A 126 7.22 -0.40 0.23
N ILE A 127 7.40 0.40 -0.82
CA ILE A 127 6.59 1.61 -1.06
C ILE A 127 5.13 1.24 -1.28
N VAL A 128 4.86 0.23 -2.13
CA VAL A 128 3.51 -0.27 -2.38
C VAL A 128 2.86 -0.79 -1.10
N ALA A 129 3.58 -1.61 -0.33
CA ALA A 129 3.08 -2.16 0.93
C ALA A 129 2.74 -1.06 1.94
N LEU A 130 3.58 -0.03 2.08
CA LEU A 130 3.32 1.13 2.93
C LEU A 130 2.10 1.93 2.46
N PHE A 131 1.95 2.09 1.14
CA PHE A 131 0.80 2.76 0.55
C PHE A 131 -0.50 2.02 0.87
N GLU A 132 -0.54 0.72 0.58
CA GLU A 132 -1.72 -0.11 0.81
C GLU A 132 -2.07 -0.19 2.30
N GLU A 133 -1.07 -0.38 3.16
CA GLU A 133 -1.28 -0.43 4.61
C GLU A 133 -1.89 0.88 5.12
N ASN A 134 -1.33 2.03 4.73
CA ASN A 134 -1.85 3.32 5.17
C ASN A 134 -3.23 3.66 4.56
N ALA A 135 -3.46 3.30 3.29
CA ALA A 135 -4.71 3.57 2.58
C ALA A 135 -5.88 2.74 3.12
N PHE A 136 -5.66 1.46 3.40
CA PHE A 136 -6.73 0.52 3.78
C PHE A 136 -6.77 0.25 5.28
N ARG A 137 -5.63 -0.06 5.92
CA ARG A 137 -5.56 -0.45 7.33
C ARG A 137 -5.23 0.69 8.30
N GLY A 138 -4.74 1.81 7.78
CA GLY A 138 -4.48 3.04 8.53
C GLY A 138 -5.76 3.79 8.92
N TYR A 139 -5.92 5.01 8.42
CA TYR A 139 -7.03 5.88 8.83
C TYR A 139 -8.41 5.28 8.52
N ALA A 140 -8.57 4.65 7.35
CA ALA A 140 -9.83 4.12 6.86
C ALA A 140 -10.41 3.03 7.78
N LEU A 141 -9.67 1.93 7.99
CA LEU A 141 -10.07 0.85 8.87
C LEU A 141 -10.27 1.33 10.32
N HIS A 142 -9.33 2.13 10.84
CA HIS A 142 -9.44 2.64 12.21
C HIS A 142 -10.73 3.45 12.42
N THR A 143 -11.03 4.37 11.50
CA THR A 143 -12.23 5.23 11.59
C THR A 143 -13.51 4.41 11.44
N LEU A 144 -13.56 3.46 10.51
CA LEU A 144 -14.72 2.59 10.34
C LEU A 144 -14.92 1.67 11.55
N ALA A 145 -13.84 1.13 12.11
CA ALA A 145 -13.90 0.26 13.28
C ALA A 145 -14.47 0.97 14.52
N GLU A 146 -14.19 2.27 14.70
CA GLU A 146 -14.83 3.09 15.75
C GLU A 146 -16.35 3.23 15.57
N GLY A 147 -16.85 3.12 14.34
CA GLY A 147 -18.26 3.30 14.00
C GLY A 147 -19.10 2.03 14.00
N ILE A 148 -18.58 0.98 13.37
CA ILE A 148 -19.32 -0.28 13.11
C ILE A 148 -18.67 -1.51 13.74
N GLY A 149 -17.62 -1.32 14.55
CA GLY A 149 -16.82 -2.40 15.13
C GLY A 149 -15.76 -2.93 14.18
N PHE A 150 -14.76 -3.62 14.74
CA PHE A 150 -13.59 -4.08 13.98
C PHE A 150 -13.94 -5.08 12.88
N TRP A 151 -14.66 -6.16 13.19
CA TRP A 151 -14.91 -7.24 12.22
C TRP A 151 -15.71 -6.79 11.00
N PRO A 152 -16.82 -6.03 11.13
CA PRO A 152 -17.52 -5.50 9.96
C PRO A 152 -16.67 -4.54 9.14
N ALA A 153 -15.88 -3.68 9.80
CA ALA A 153 -14.98 -2.76 9.12
C ALA A 153 -13.85 -3.50 8.37
N ALA A 154 -13.25 -4.52 8.99
CA ALA A 154 -12.22 -5.34 8.37
C ALA A 154 -12.74 -6.06 7.14
N LEU A 155 -13.92 -6.69 7.22
CA LEU A 155 -14.56 -7.35 6.08
C LEU A 155 -14.83 -6.37 4.95
N LEU A 156 -15.41 -5.19 5.26
CA LEU A 156 -15.67 -4.16 4.26
C LEU A 156 -14.39 -3.69 3.58
N MET A 157 -13.34 -3.39 4.35
CA MET A 157 -12.06 -2.96 3.79
C MET A 157 -11.36 -4.05 2.98
N SER A 158 -11.48 -5.33 3.37
CA SER A 158 -10.99 -6.46 2.58
C SER A 158 -11.71 -6.61 1.24
N ILE A 159 -13.03 -6.44 1.21
CA ILE A 159 -13.81 -6.46 -0.05
C ILE A 159 -13.38 -5.31 -0.95
N LEU A 160 -13.29 -4.09 -0.41
CA LEU A 160 -12.84 -2.92 -1.18
C LEU A 160 -11.41 -3.11 -1.73
N PHE A 161 -10.52 -3.66 -0.92
CA PHE A 161 -9.16 -4.00 -1.35
C PHE A 161 -9.20 -4.97 -2.53
N ALA A 162 -9.95 -6.08 -2.43
CA ALA A 162 -10.08 -7.05 -3.50
C ALA A 162 -10.66 -6.42 -4.79
N LEU A 163 -11.71 -5.60 -4.68
CA LEU A 163 -12.36 -4.96 -5.83
C LEU A 163 -11.42 -4.01 -6.60
N VAL A 164 -10.56 -3.27 -5.90
CA VAL A 164 -9.57 -2.39 -6.56
C VAL A 164 -8.54 -3.20 -7.36
N HIS A 165 -8.27 -4.44 -6.98
CA HIS A 165 -7.28 -5.29 -7.64
C HIS A 165 -7.84 -6.18 -8.76
N VAL A 166 -9.17 -6.21 -8.97
CA VAL A 166 -9.79 -7.01 -10.06
C VAL A 166 -9.28 -6.59 -11.44
N GLN A 167 -8.84 -5.33 -11.60
CA GLN A 167 -8.35 -4.80 -12.86
C GLN A 167 -6.83 -5.00 -13.07
N ASN A 168 -6.13 -5.60 -12.10
CA ASN A 168 -4.70 -5.86 -12.25
C ASN A 168 -4.50 -6.99 -13.25
N PRO A 169 -3.76 -6.77 -14.36
CA PRO A 169 -3.73 -7.71 -15.48
C PRO A 169 -3.03 -9.05 -15.20
N GLY A 170 -2.45 -9.24 -14.01
CA GLY A 170 -1.72 -10.46 -13.64
C GLY A 170 -0.32 -10.52 -14.24
#